data_AF-A0A5R9AUC4-F1
#
_entry.id   AF-A0A5R9AUC4-F1
#
_cell.length_a   1.000
_cell.length_b   1.000
_cell.length_c   1.000
_cell.angle_alpha   90.00
_cell.angle_beta   90.00
_cell.angle_gamma   90.00
#
_symmetry.space_group_name_H-M   'P 1'
#
loop_
_entity.id
_entity.type
_entity.pdbx_description
1 polymer ?
#
loop_
_entity_poly.entity_id
_entity_poly.type
_entity_poly.pdbx_seq_one_letter_code
_entity_poly.pdbx_strand_id
1 'polypeptide(L)'
;MLLLLLSISNLVVSLAIQGFGSKSGVITPAQAGMYYKQVDIQGSPYVDEVFKKGRTLINGNYTSDALMRYDAIEIKNENGVARTLLRRNNIVAIIDGKTYIVREYLELGENKMGYFNPITEGYARILKRPKKIFVQAQSPNHGYNSFTYAKYEDISTYYIQKGDESAIEIRLSKKRF
;
A
#
# COMPACT_ATOMS: atom_id res chain seq x y z
N MET A 1 66.04 34.63 41.25
CA MET A 1 65.63 36.04 41.18
C MET A 1 64.63 36.17 40.03
N LEU A 2 63.43 36.69 40.31
CA LEU A 2 62.37 37.12 39.37
C LEU A 2 61.71 36.04 38.48
N LEU A 3 60.43 35.71 38.72
CA LEU A 3 59.19 36.24 38.09
C LEU A 3 59.01 35.77 36.62
N LEU A 4 57.84 35.52 36.04
CA LEU A 4 56.41 35.31 36.36
C LEU A 4 55.75 35.33 34.94
N LEU A 5 54.51 34.84 34.82
CA LEU A 5 53.57 35.01 33.69
C LEU A 5 53.73 34.01 32.52
N LEU A 6 52.69 33.47 31.88
CA LEU A 6 51.31 33.93 31.76
C LEU A 6 50.38 32.74 31.42
N SER A 7 49.28 32.63 32.16
CA SER A 7 48.17 31.69 32.00
C SER A 7 47.14 32.19 30.97
N ILE A 8 46.66 31.32 30.06
CA ILE A 8 45.46 31.59 29.25
C ILE A 8 44.35 30.64 29.70
N SER A 9 43.34 31.23 30.32
CA SER A 9 42.12 30.63 30.85
C SER A 9 41.10 30.33 29.75
N ASN A 10 40.49 29.14 29.82
CA ASN A 10 39.33 28.79 29.00
C ASN A 10 38.09 29.60 29.44
N LEU A 11 37.46 30.23 28.46
CA LEU A 11 36.21 30.98 28.58
C LEU A 11 35.04 29.99 28.69
N VAL A 12 34.46 29.85 29.88
CA VAL A 12 33.16 29.18 30.05
C VAL A 12 32.07 30.25 29.99
N VAL A 13 31.30 30.26 28.90
CA VAL A 13 30.09 31.07 28.78
C VAL A 13 28.97 30.33 29.53
N SER A 14 28.58 30.82 30.71
CA SER A 14 27.35 30.41 31.37
C SER A 14 26.18 31.20 30.79
N LEU A 15 25.29 30.52 30.06
CA LEU A 15 23.98 31.07 29.75
C LEU A 15 23.09 30.86 30.98
N ALA A 16 22.87 31.93 31.73
CA ALA A 16 21.81 32.02 32.72
C ALA A 16 20.46 32.03 31.99
N ILE A 17 19.70 30.94 32.11
CA ILE A 17 18.27 30.94 31.78
C ILE A 17 17.54 31.45 33.02
N GLN A 18 17.00 32.67 32.92
CA GLN A 18 16.14 33.26 33.93
C GLN A 18 14.84 32.46 34.01
N GLY A 19 14.59 31.84 35.16
CA GLY A 19 13.30 31.24 35.48
C GLY A 19 12.29 32.32 35.88
N PHE A 20 11.39 32.66 34.97
CA PHE A 20 10.15 33.38 35.28
C PHE A 20 8.96 32.50 34.89
N GLY A 21 8.11 32.13 35.85
CA GLY A 21 6.86 31.41 35.59
C GLY A 21 6.11 30.99 36.86
N SER A 22 4.98 31.64 37.10
CA SER A 22 4.13 31.63 38.30
C SER A 22 3.54 30.26 38.72
N LYS A 23 3.22 30.15 40.02
CA LYS A 23 2.54 29.05 40.75
C LYS A 23 1.11 28.68 40.29
N SER A 24 0.72 28.92 39.05
CA SER A 24 -0.58 28.47 38.52
C SER A 24 -0.33 27.69 37.24
N GLY A 25 -0.38 26.37 37.35
CA GLY A 25 -0.03 25.41 36.30
C GLY A 25 -1.03 25.41 35.14
N VAL A 26 -1.00 26.44 34.31
CA VAL A 26 -1.56 26.36 32.95
C VAL A 26 -0.41 25.89 32.06
N ILE A 27 -0.31 24.57 31.90
CA ILE A 27 0.50 23.95 30.86
C ILE A 27 -0.06 24.39 29.51
N THR A 28 0.76 25.07 28.71
CA THR A 28 0.38 25.37 27.32
C THR A 28 0.40 24.05 26.53
N PRO A 29 -0.39 23.91 25.44
CA PRO A 29 -0.33 22.73 24.58
C PRO A 29 1.08 22.40 24.06
N ALA A 30 1.97 23.41 24.00
CA ALA A 30 3.37 23.24 23.64
C ALA A 30 4.21 22.49 24.70
N GLN A 31 3.77 22.47 25.97
CA GLN A 31 4.40 21.73 27.08
C GLN A 31 3.79 20.33 27.28
N ALA A 32 2.60 20.06 26.74
CA ALA A 32 2.04 18.73 26.66
C ALA A 32 2.79 17.96 25.56
N GLY A 33 3.76 17.12 25.96
CA GLY A 33 4.57 16.34 25.04
C GLY A 33 3.72 15.62 23.98
N MET A 34 4.20 15.62 22.74
CA MET A 34 3.58 14.87 21.64
C MET A 34 3.52 13.39 22.00
N TYR A 35 2.32 12.88 22.32
CA TYR A 35 2.11 11.47 22.58
C TYR A 35 1.92 10.74 21.25
N TYR A 36 2.95 10.03 20.79
CA TYR A 36 2.87 9.18 19.61
C TYR A 36 2.30 7.82 20.02
N LYS A 37 1.04 7.56 19.69
CA LYS A 37 0.46 6.23 19.82
C LYS A 37 0.74 5.45 18.54
N GLN A 38 1.62 4.45 18.62
CA GLN A 38 1.75 3.47 17.54
C GLN A 38 0.45 2.66 17.46
N VAL A 39 -0.16 2.64 16.28
CA VAL A 39 -1.38 1.86 16.00
C VAL A 39 -1.03 0.81 14.97
N ASP A 40 -1.46 -0.42 15.22
CA ASP A 40 -1.21 -1.53 14.29
C ASP A 40 -1.99 -1.30 12.98
N ILE A 41 -1.34 -1.61 11.87
CA ILE A 41 -1.97 -1.61 10.54
C ILE A 41 -2.70 -2.95 10.37
N GLN A 42 -3.98 -2.88 10.07
CA GLN A 42 -4.79 -4.08 9.85
C GLN A 42 -4.79 -4.52 8.38
N GLY A 43 -4.67 -5.83 8.15
CA GLY A 43 -4.71 -6.42 6.81
C GLY A 43 -3.36 -6.38 6.08
N SER A 44 -3.39 -6.61 4.77
CA SER A 44 -2.20 -6.77 3.92
C SER A 44 -2.35 -5.97 2.62
N PRO A 45 -1.26 -5.42 2.05
CA PRO A 45 -1.28 -4.85 0.71
C PRO A 45 -1.55 -5.91 -0.37
N TYR A 46 -1.29 -7.18 -0.07
CA TYR A 46 -1.48 -8.29 -0.99
C TYR A 46 -2.92 -8.82 -0.93
N VAL A 47 -3.41 -9.37 -2.05
CA VAL A 47 -4.69 -10.10 -2.06
C VAL A 47 -4.61 -11.35 -1.17
N ASP A 48 -3.48 -12.04 -1.24
CA ASP A 48 -3.09 -13.12 -0.34
C ASP A 48 -1.67 -12.80 0.15
N GLU A 49 -1.47 -12.76 1.47
CA GLU A 49 -0.17 -12.41 2.08
C GLU A 49 0.88 -13.49 1.81
N VAL A 50 0.44 -14.75 1.82
CA VAL A 50 1.26 -15.94 1.62
C VAL A 50 1.46 -16.19 0.13
N PHE A 51 2.71 -16.42 -0.27
CA PHE A 51 2.99 -16.91 -1.61
C PHE A 51 2.40 -18.30 -1.81
N LYS A 52 1.63 -18.46 -2.88
CA LYS A 52 1.00 -19.72 -3.26
C LYS A 52 1.67 -20.29 -4.50
N LYS A 53 1.57 -21.61 -4.68
CA LYS A 53 2.05 -22.23 -5.91
C LYS A 53 1.22 -21.70 -7.09
N GLY A 54 1.91 -21.28 -8.14
CA GLY A 54 1.31 -20.81 -9.37
C GLY A 54 2.12 -21.22 -10.59
N ARG A 55 1.56 -20.96 -11.76
CA ARG A 55 2.19 -21.21 -13.06
C ARG A 55 1.96 -20.06 -14.01
N THR A 56 2.90 -19.86 -14.92
CA THR A 56 2.79 -18.85 -15.99
C THR A 56 2.65 -19.53 -17.35
N LEU A 57 1.73 -19.00 -18.16
CA LEU A 57 1.58 -19.34 -19.57
C LEU A 57 2.01 -18.14 -20.41
N ILE A 58 2.88 -18.37 -21.40
CA ILE A 58 3.32 -17.36 -22.36
C ILE A 58 2.95 -17.84 -23.76
N ASN A 59 2.17 -17.05 -24.50
CA ASN A 59 1.63 -17.45 -25.80
C ASN A 59 0.85 -18.79 -25.73
N GLY A 60 0.16 -19.04 -24.61
CA GLY A 60 -0.57 -20.29 -24.37
C GLY A 60 0.30 -21.48 -23.95
N ASN A 61 1.63 -21.37 -24.01
CA ASN A 61 2.53 -22.45 -23.63
C ASN A 61 2.93 -22.33 -22.15
N TYR A 62 2.97 -23.48 -21.46
CA TYR A 62 3.49 -23.55 -20.11
C TYR A 62 4.97 -23.13 -20.09
N THR A 63 5.31 -22.22 -19.19
CA THR A 63 6.68 -21.75 -19.02
C THR A 63 7.32 -22.28 -17.74
N SER A 64 6.67 -22.09 -16.59
CA SER A 64 7.25 -22.49 -15.30
C SER A 64 6.22 -22.50 -14.16
N ASP A 65 6.55 -23.30 -13.13
CA ASP A 65 5.96 -23.22 -11.80
C ASP A 65 6.77 -22.25 -10.94
N ALA A 66 6.11 -21.47 -10.10
CA ALA A 66 6.77 -20.64 -9.10
C ALA A 66 5.84 -20.33 -7.92
N LEU A 67 6.44 -19.84 -6.84
CA LEU A 67 5.68 -19.24 -5.74
C LEU A 67 5.27 -17.82 -6.15
N MET A 68 3.97 -17.54 -6.12
CA MET A 68 3.39 -16.29 -6.60
C MET A 68 2.39 -15.70 -5.60
N ARG A 69 2.22 -14.37 -5.61
CA ARG A 69 1.13 -13.68 -4.91
C ARG A 69 0.72 -12.43 -5.67
N TYR A 70 -0.48 -11.92 -5.39
CA TYR A 70 -0.98 -10.73 -6.08
C TYR A 70 -0.81 -9.46 -5.25
N ASP A 71 0.15 -8.64 -5.69
CA ASP A 71 0.14 -7.17 -5.68
C ASP A 71 0.97 -6.76 -6.91
N ALA A 72 0.29 -6.59 -8.05
CA ALA A 72 0.89 -6.59 -9.39
C ALA A 72 1.57 -7.92 -9.83
N ILE A 73 1.17 -9.06 -9.25
CA ILE A 73 1.74 -10.41 -9.48
C ILE A 73 3.26 -10.44 -9.25
N GLU A 74 3.63 -10.82 -8.05
CA GLU A 74 5.01 -11.08 -7.67
C GLU A 74 5.32 -12.57 -7.80
N ILE A 75 6.50 -12.88 -8.31
CA ILE A 75 7.05 -14.22 -8.45
C ILE A 75 8.30 -14.29 -7.59
N LYS A 76 8.37 -15.28 -6.71
CA LYS A 76 9.54 -15.57 -5.89
C LYS A 76 10.46 -16.52 -6.65
N ASN A 77 11.71 -16.11 -6.85
CA ASN A 77 12.73 -16.98 -7.46
C ASN A 77 13.31 -17.97 -6.43
N GLU A 78 14.19 -18.85 -6.89
CA GLU A 78 14.87 -19.87 -6.06
C GLU A 78 15.68 -19.24 -4.91
N ASN A 79 16.22 -18.03 -5.12
CA ASN A 79 16.97 -17.27 -4.11
C ASN A 79 16.06 -16.53 -3.11
N GLY A 80 14.75 -16.73 -3.19
CA GLY A 80 13.77 -16.10 -2.30
C GLY A 80 13.45 -14.63 -2.60
N VAL A 81 13.99 -14.06 -3.68
CA VAL A 81 13.76 -12.68 -4.10
C VAL A 81 12.48 -12.61 -4.94
N ALA A 82 11.57 -11.70 -4.56
CA ALA A 82 10.35 -11.42 -5.30
C ALA A 82 10.60 -10.45 -6.47
N ARG A 83 9.99 -10.73 -7.63
CA ARG A 83 10.02 -9.86 -8.82
C ARG A 83 8.63 -9.76 -9.43
N THR A 84 8.28 -8.60 -9.97
CA THR A 84 6.99 -8.38 -10.62
C THR A 84 6.96 -9.02 -12.01
N LEU A 85 5.87 -9.74 -12.33
CA LEU A 85 5.64 -10.28 -13.66
C LEU A 85 5.25 -9.16 -14.64
N LEU A 86 5.82 -9.20 -15.84
CA LEU A 86 5.54 -8.23 -16.90
C LEU A 86 4.07 -8.25 -17.32
N ARG A 87 3.47 -7.07 -17.48
CA ARG A 87 2.09 -6.92 -17.96
C ARG A 87 2.06 -6.95 -19.49
N ARG A 88 1.82 -8.13 -20.08
CA ARG A 88 1.64 -8.30 -21.52
C ARG A 88 0.45 -9.21 -21.83
N ASN A 89 -0.31 -8.92 -22.89
CA ASN A 89 -1.54 -9.63 -23.24
C ASN A 89 -1.35 -11.14 -23.49
N ASN A 90 -0.14 -11.55 -23.83
CA ASN A 90 0.22 -12.95 -24.05
C ASN A 90 0.67 -13.69 -22.79
N ILE A 91 0.66 -13.03 -21.63
CA ILE A 91 1.04 -13.60 -20.33
C ILE A 91 -0.23 -13.86 -19.53
N VAL A 92 -0.34 -15.10 -19.04
CA VAL A 92 -1.37 -15.52 -18.09
C VAL A 92 -0.68 -16.09 -16.87
N ALA A 93 -1.10 -15.66 -15.68
CA ALA A 93 -0.66 -16.24 -14.42
C ALA A 93 -1.83 -16.99 -13.78
N ILE A 94 -1.58 -18.18 -13.28
CA ILE A 94 -2.56 -18.97 -12.55
C ILE A 94 -2.00 -19.19 -11.15
N ILE A 95 -2.64 -18.59 -10.15
CA ILE A 95 -2.18 -18.63 -8.75
C ILE A 95 -3.30 -19.30 -7.96
N ASP A 96 -3.02 -20.44 -7.31
CA ASP A 96 -4.02 -21.15 -6.49
C ASP A 96 -5.33 -21.43 -7.25
N GLY A 97 -5.20 -21.88 -8.51
CA GLY A 97 -6.34 -22.14 -9.40
C GLY A 97 -7.01 -20.89 -9.97
N LYS A 98 -6.65 -19.68 -9.53
CA LYS A 98 -7.23 -18.42 -9.99
C LYS A 98 -6.44 -17.85 -11.17
N THR A 99 -7.14 -17.63 -12.28
CA THR A 99 -6.54 -17.08 -13.50
C THR A 99 -6.44 -15.57 -13.44
N TYR A 100 -5.28 -15.05 -13.82
CA TYR A 100 -5.00 -13.63 -13.99
C TYR A 100 -4.51 -13.39 -15.43
N ILE A 101 -5.28 -12.60 -16.18
CA ILE A 101 -4.98 -12.21 -17.56
C ILE A 101 -4.65 -10.73 -17.63
N VAL A 102 -3.75 -10.34 -18.53
CA VAL A 102 -3.49 -8.93 -18.80
C VAL A 102 -4.47 -8.43 -19.86
N ARG A 103 -5.13 -7.31 -19.58
CA ARG A 103 -6.00 -6.62 -20.52
C ARG A 103 -5.79 -5.12 -20.48
N GLU A 104 -6.10 -4.50 -21.61
CA GLU A 104 -6.22 -3.05 -21.73
C GLU A 104 -7.54 -2.60 -21.11
N TYR A 105 -7.53 -1.47 -20.41
CA TYR A 105 -8.71 -0.87 -19.81
C TYR A 105 -8.64 0.65 -19.84
N LEU A 106 -9.79 1.29 -19.89
CA LEU A 106 -9.91 2.74 -19.89
C LEU A 106 -9.94 3.28 -18.46
N GLU A 107 -9.03 4.19 -18.12
CA GLU A 107 -8.97 4.87 -16.83
C GLU A 107 -8.67 6.35 -17.06
N LEU A 108 -9.60 7.24 -16.68
CA LEU A 108 -9.47 8.68 -16.85
C LEU A 108 -9.20 9.11 -18.32
N GLY A 109 -9.76 8.38 -19.28
CA GLY A 109 -9.58 8.66 -20.71
C GLY A 109 -8.31 8.09 -21.34
N GLU A 110 -7.46 7.43 -20.55
CA GLU A 110 -6.24 6.77 -21.03
C GLU A 110 -6.38 5.25 -21.01
N ASN A 111 -5.82 4.61 -22.02
CA ASN A 111 -5.69 3.17 -22.03
C ASN A 111 -4.52 2.71 -21.16
N LYS A 112 -4.77 1.74 -20.28
CA LYS A 112 -3.78 1.17 -19.38
C LYS A 112 -3.83 -0.34 -19.39
N MET A 113 -2.71 -0.97 -19.02
CA MET A 113 -2.61 -2.43 -18.88
C MET A 113 -2.72 -2.86 -17.43
N GLY A 114 -3.61 -3.81 -17.15
CA GLY A 114 -3.87 -4.34 -15.82
C GLY A 114 -4.04 -5.85 -15.80
N TYR A 115 -3.81 -6.45 -14.64
CA TYR A 115 -4.18 -7.84 -14.39
C TYR A 115 -5.64 -7.94 -13.96
N PHE A 116 -6.35 -8.92 -14.51
CA PHE A 116 -7.75 -9.17 -14.24
C PHE A 116 -8.00 -10.65 -13.98
N ASN A 117 -8.96 -10.93 -13.10
CA ASN A 117 -9.58 -12.24 -13.02
C ASN A 117 -10.79 -12.26 -13.96
N PRO A 118 -10.80 -13.09 -15.02
CA PRO A 118 -12.00 -13.27 -15.83
C PRO A 118 -13.06 -13.99 -14.99
N ILE A 119 -14.27 -13.42 -14.96
CA ILE A 119 -15.45 -14.01 -14.32
C ILE A 119 -16.28 -14.77 -15.34
N THR A 120 -16.36 -14.23 -16.56
CA THR A 120 -17.05 -14.87 -17.69
C THR A 120 -16.10 -14.97 -18.88
N GLU A 121 -16.42 -15.91 -19.78
CA GLU A 121 -15.69 -16.16 -21.02
C GLU A 121 -16.52 -15.79 -22.24
N GLY A 122 -15.88 -15.70 -23.41
CA GLY A 122 -16.52 -15.41 -24.69
C GLY A 122 -16.26 -13.98 -25.20
N TYR A 123 -17.10 -13.53 -26.13
CA TYR A 123 -16.97 -12.20 -26.74
C TYR A 123 -17.14 -11.08 -25.73
N ALA A 124 -18.15 -11.17 -24.86
CA ALA A 124 -18.36 -10.24 -23.75
C ALA A 124 -17.88 -10.87 -22.45
N ARG A 125 -16.84 -10.31 -21.84
CA ARG A 125 -16.27 -10.80 -20.58
C ARG A 125 -16.47 -9.80 -19.45
N ILE A 126 -16.85 -10.30 -18.28
CA ILE A 126 -16.76 -9.56 -17.03
C ILE A 126 -15.40 -9.85 -16.41
N LEU A 127 -14.68 -8.79 -16.06
CA LEU A 127 -13.33 -8.84 -15.53
C LEU A 127 -13.33 -8.21 -14.13
N LYS A 128 -12.78 -8.89 -13.14
CA LYS A 128 -12.48 -8.30 -11.82
C LYS A 128 -11.04 -7.84 -11.80
N ARG A 129 -10.78 -6.60 -11.39
CA ARG A 129 -9.43 -6.06 -11.14
C ARG A 129 -9.18 -5.99 -9.63
N PRO A 130 -8.41 -6.92 -9.04
CA PRO A 130 -8.12 -6.85 -7.62
C PRO A 130 -7.24 -5.65 -7.30
N LYS A 131 -7.58 -4.93 -6.23
CA LYS A 131 -6.81 -3.77 -5.75
C LYS A 131 -7.00 -3.59 -4.25
N LYS A 132 -5.90 -3.38 -3.52
CA LYS A 132 -5.90 -2.96 -2.12
C LYS A 132 -5.40 -1.52 -2.02
N ILE A 133 -5.93 -0.74 -1.08
CA ILE A 133 -5.41 0.59 -0.73
C ILE A 133 -5.17 0.70 0.76
N PHE A 134 -4.13 1.43 1.14
CA PHE A 134 -3.90 1.80 2.53
C PHE A 134 -4.79 2.97 2.92
N VAL A 135 -5.55 2.80 4.00
CA VAL A 135 -6.39 3.83 4.61
C VAL A 135 -5.75 4.20 5.94
N GLN A 136 -5.39 5.48 6.09
CA GLN A 136 -4.73 5.98 7.29
C GLN A 136 -5.69 6.03 8.48
N ALA A 137 -5.13 5.79 9.67
CA ALA A 137 -5.86 5.97 10.92
C ALA A 137 -6.38 7.41 11.05
N GLN A 138 -7.57 7.56 11.61
CA GLN A 138 -8.18 8.86 11.89
C GLN A 138 -8.43 9.01 13.39
N SER A 139 -7.95 10.13 13.92
CA SER A 139 -8.24 10.53 15.29
C SER A 139 -9.71 10.94 15.40
N PRO A 140 -10.40 10.57 16.48
CA PRO A 140 -11.77 10.98 16.70
C PRO A 140 -11.84 12.51 16.87
N ASN A 141 -12.78 13.15 16.17
CA ASN A 141 -12.99 14.61 16.25
C ASN A 141 -13.51 15.07 17.63
N HIS A 142 -14.05 14.16 18.44
CA HIS A 142 -14.54 14.42 19.80
C HIS A 142 -14.52 13.13 20.64
N GLY A 143 -14.54 13.26 21.97
CA GLY A 143 -14.37 12.16 22.94
C GLY A 143 -15.45 11.08 22.96
N TYR A 144 -16.45 11.16 22.08
CA TYR A 144 -17.48 10.13 21.90
C TYR A 144 -17.21 9.18 20.73
N ASN A 145 -16.23 9.48 19.86
CA ASN A 145 -15.89 8.63 18.73
C ASN A 145 -14.68 7.75 19.08
N SER A 146 -14.70 6.50 18.63
CA SER A 146 -13.55 5.61 18.71
C SER A 146 -12.51 5.93 17.63
N PHE A 147 -11.24 5.66 17.92
CA PHE A 147 -10.17 5.69 16.91
C PHE A 147 -10.47 4.71 15.76
N THR A 148 -10.22 5.16 14.53
CA THR A 148 -10.19 4.26 13.37
C THR A 148 -8.76 3.85 13.12
N TYR A 149 -8.48 2.54 13.10
CA TYR A 149 -7.15 2.00 12.83
C TYR A 149 -6.76 2.15 11.36
N ALA A 150 -5.46 2.25 11.10
CA ALA A 150 -4.95 2.17 9.76
C ALA A 150 -5.17 0.76 9.21
N LYS A 151 -5.58 0.63 7.95
CA LYS A 151 -5.92 -0.67 7.37
C LYS A 151 -5.75 -0.71 5.86
N TYR A 152 -5.58 -1.92 5.31
CA TYR A 152 -5.73 -2.16 3.89
C TYR A 152 -7.18 -2.50 3.54
N GLU A 153 -7.78 -1.71 2.65
CA GLU A 153 -9.13 -1.94 2.15
C GLU A 153 -9.12 -2.53 0.75
N ASP A 154 -10.05 -3.46 0.50
CA ASP A 154 -10.30 -4.01 -0.83
C ASP A 154 -11.18 -3.05 -1.64
N ILE A 155 -10.62 -2.51 -2.71
CA ILE A 155 -11.32 -1.63 -3.65
C ILE A 155 -11.33 -2.26 -5.05
N SER A 156 -11.43 -3.59 -5.12
CA SER A 156 -11.52 -4.30 -6.39
C SER A 156 -12.64 -3.74 -7.25
N THR A 157 -12.33 -3.42 -8.49
CA THR A 157 -13.30 -2.91 -9.47
C THR A 157 -13.65 -3.98 -10.50
N TYR A 158 -14.80 -3.79 -11.17
CA TYR A 158 -15.28 -4.68 -12.22
C TYR A 158 -15.28 -3.95 -13.55
N TYR A 159 -15.02 -4.67 -14.62
CA TYR A 159 -14.98 -4.14 -15.98
C TYR A 159 -15.74 -5.07 -16.91
N ILE A 160 -16.28 -4.49 -17.99
CA ILE A 160 -16.78 -5.24 -19.14
C ILE A 160 -15.82 -5.06 -20.31
N GLN A 161 -15.49 -6.16 -20.98
CA GLN A 161 -14.71 -6.17 -22.21
C GLN A 161 -15.53 -6.82 -23.33
N LYS A 162 -15.53 -6.23 -24.52
CA LYS A 162 -16.14 -6.79 -25.73
C LYS A 162 -15.05 -7.04 -26.78
N GLY A 163 -14.87 -8.29 -27.19
CA GLY A 163 -13.80 -8.68 -28.11
C GLY A 163 -12.43 -8.23 -27.60
N ASP A 164 -11.73 -7.48 -28.46
CA ASP A 164 -10.40 -6.93 -28.19
C ASP A 164 -10.42 -5.45 -27.78
N GLU A 165 -11.62 -4.86 -27.57
CA GLU A 165 -11.75 -3.49 -27.10
C GLU A 165 -11.19 -3.32 -25.67
N SER A 166 -10.78 -2.09 -25.32
CA SER A 166 -10.41 -1.74 -23.95
C SER A 166 -11.55 -2.03 -22.99
N ALA A 167 -11.25 -2.66 -21.86
CA ALA A 167 -12.24 -2.92 -20.82
C ALA A 167 -12.73 -1.61 -20.18
N ILE A 168 -14.04 -1.50 -19.95
CA ILE A 168 -14.69 -0.30 -19.38
C ILE A 168 -15.19 -0.64 -17.98
N GLU A 169 -14.92 0.23 -17.01
CA GLU A 169 -15.33 0.02 -15.61
C GLU A 169 -16.85 -0.01 -15.48
N ILE A 170 -17.34 -0.98 -14.71
CA ILE A 170 -18.75 -1.10 -14.32
C ILE A 170 -18.88 -0.64 -12.87
N ARG A 171 -19.69 0.40 -12.66
CA ARG A 171 -20.09 0.81 -11.31
C ARG A 171 -21.25 -0.05 -10.83
N LEU A 172 -21.00 -0.90 -9.84
CA LEU A 172 -22.06 -1.67 -9.19
C LEU A 172 -22.87 -0.73 -8.28
N SER A 173 -24.17 -0.60 -8.54
CA SER A 173 -25.09 0.04 -7.59
C SER A 173 -25.46 -0.97 -6.50
N LYS A 174 -25.46 -0.54 -5.23
CA LYS A 174 -26.06 -1.35 -4.15
C LYS A 174 -27.55 -1.47 -4.43
N LYS A 175 -28.02 -2.67 -4.75
CA LYS A 175 -29.46 -2.97 -4.78
C LYS A 175 -29.96 -2.88 -3.34
N ARG A 176 -30.88 -1.95 -3.06
CA ARG A 176 -31.64 -1.96 -1.79
C ARG A 176 -32.60 -3.14 -1.89
N PHE A 177 -32.42 -4.13 -1.03
CA PHE A 177 -33.43 -5.15 -0.76
C PHE A 177 -34.25 -4.69 0.45
#